data_AF-A0A1I6GBX1-F1
#
_entry.id   AF-A0A1I6GBX1-F1
#
_cell.length_a   1.000
_cell.length_b   1.000
_cell.length_c   1.000
_cell.angle_alpha   90.00
_cell.angle_beta   90.00
_cell.angle_gamma   90.00
#
_symmetry.space_group_name_H-M   'P 1'
#
loop_
_entity.id
_entity.type
_entity.pdbx_description
1 polymer ?
#
loop_
_entity_poly.entity_id
_entity_poly.type
_entity_poly.pdbx_seq_one_letter_code
_entity_poly.pdbx_strand_id
1 'polypeptide(L)' 'MAIEIGKLVVRGTFGDVARNDATISEDELRALTQRLRKEFREIISKEIAASEQRIKEGMLS' A
#
# COMPACT_ATOMS: atom_id res chain seq x y z
N MET A 1 -19.21 24.25 -25.81
CA MET A 1 -18.80 24.44 -24.41
C MET A 1 -17.99 23.21 -24.03
N ALA A 2 -16.67 23.31 -24.12
CA ALA A 2 -15.75 22.21 -23.88
C ALA A 2 -14.71 22.74 -22.89
N ILE A 3 -14.54 22.03 -21.78
CA ILE A 3 -13.46 22.30 -20.84
C ILE A 3 -12.27 21.50 -21.36
N GLU A 4 -11.38 22.17 -22.09
CA GLU A 4 -10.06 21.62 -22.42
C GLU A 4 -9.22 21.59 -21.14
N ILE A 5 -9.11 20.39 -20.56
CA ILE A 5 -8.12 20.13 -19.51
C ILE A 5 -6.78 20.01 -20.23
N GLY A 6 -5.93 21.02 -20.00
CA GLY A 6 -4.62 21.16 -20.62
C GLY A 6 -3.84 19.84 -20.65
N LYS A 7 -3.25 19.54 -21.81
CA LYS A 7 -2.34 18.40 -21.98
C LYS A 7 -1.19 18.54 -20.97
N LEU A 8 -1.26 17.77 -19.88
CA LEU A 8 -0.12 17.52 -19.02
C LEU A 8 0.86 16.66 -19.81
N VAL A 9 1.73 17.30 -20.60
CA VAL A 9 2.87 16.63 -21.22
C VAL A 9 3.97 16.56 -20.16
N VAL A 10 4.04 15.44 -19.45
CA VAL A 10 5.18 15.13 -18.60
C VAL A 10 6.39 14.91 -19.51
N ARG A 11 7.17 15.95 -19.79
CA ARG A 11 8.52 15.82 -20.35
C ARG A 11 9.45 15.38 -19.22
N GLY A 12 9.38 14.10 -18.88
CA GLY A 12 10.46 13.45 -18.17
C GLY A 12 11.62 13.26 -19.16
N THR A 13 12.76 13.90 -18.92
CA THR A 13 14.01 13.45 -19.48
C THR A 13 14.24 12.02 -19.00
N PHE A 14 14.15 11.04 -19.91
CA PHE A 14 14.72 9.70 -19.71
C PHE A 14 16.25 9.85 -19.69
N GLY A 15 16.78 10.46 -18.63
CA GLY A 15 18.21 10.65 -18.39
C GLY A 15 18.52 10.03 -17.04
N ASP A 16 19.34 8.97 -17.10
CA ASP A 16 19.76 8.11 -16.00
C ASP A 16 18.66 7.37 -15.24
N VAL A 17 18.40 6.15 -15.72
CA VAL A 17 18.15 5.04 -14.81
C VAL A 17 19.39 4.98 -13.91
N ALA A 18 19.31 5.60 -12.74
CA ALA A 18 20.25 5.31 -11.67
C ALA A 18 20.21 3.78 -11.52
N ARG A 19 21.29 3.11 -11.94
CA ARG A 19 21.47 1.68 -11.73
C ARG A 19 21.56 1.46 -10.23
N ASN A 20 20.40 1.40 -9.59
CA ASN A 20 20.27 0.70 -8.33
C ASN A 20 20.32 -0.78 -8.71
N ASP A 21 21.53 -1.31 -8.84
CA ASP A 21 21.85 -2.74 -8.95
C ASP A 21 21.52 -3.49 -7.63
N ALA A 22 20.48 -3.06 -6.91
CA ALA A 22 19.87 -3.81 -5.83
C ALA A 22 18.74 -4.66 -6.43
N THR A 23 19.12 -5.66 -7.23
CA THR A 23 18.17 -6.68 -7.66
C THR A 23 17.80 -7.50 -6.44
N ILE A 24 16.70 -7.15 -5.78
CA ILE A 24 16.12 -7.95 -4.69
C ILE A 24 15.94 -9.37 -5.24
N SER A 25 16.56 -10.34 -4.58
CA SER A 25 16.45 -11.75 -4.97
C SER A 25 15.01 -12.23 -4.81
N GLU A 26 14.61 -13.25 -5.59
CA GLU A 26 13.26 -13.83 -5.47
C GLU A 26 12.98 -14.31 -4.03
N ASP A 27 14.01 -14.82 -3.35
CA ASP A 27 13.91 -15.27 -1.96
C ASP A 27 13.67 -14.12 -0.98
N GLU A 28 14.33 -12.98 -1.16
CA GLU A 28 14.09 -11.77 -0.36
C GLU A 28 12.70 -11.19 -0.62
N LEU A 29 12.23 -11.21 -1.87
CA LEU A 29 10.87 -10.79 -2.22
C LEU A 29 9.82 -11.72 -1.58
N ARG A 30 10.08 -13.03 -1.59
CA ARG A 30 9.23 -14.03 -0.95
C ARG A 30 9.20 -13.86 0.57
N ALA A 31 10.35 -13.62 1.19
CA ALA A 31 10.44 -13.34 2.62
C ALA A 31 9.70 -12.05 3.00
N LEU A 32 9.87 -10.98 2.21
CA LEU A 32 9.20 -9.71 2.42
C LEU A 32 7.67 -9.84 2.30
N THR A 33 7.19 -10.52 1.25
CA THR A 33 5.76 -10.73 1.03
C THR A 33 5.12 -11.60 2.12
N GLN A 34 5.82 -12.65 2.59
CA GLN A 34 5.35 -13.45 3.73
C GLN A 34 5.27 -12.63 5.02
N ARG A 35 6.28 -11.79 5.28
CA ARG A 35 6.30 -10.90 6.45
C ARG A 35 5.15 -9.89 6.39
N LEU A 36 4.99 -9.20 5.26
CA LEU A 36 3.88 -8.26 5.05
C LEU A 36 2.54 -8.96 5.25
N ARG A 37 2.35 -10.16 4.69
CA ARG A 37 1.10 -10.92 4.85
C ARG A 37 0.80 -11.23 6.32
N LYS A 38 1.81 -11.58 7.12
CA LYS A 38 1.66 -11.82 8.55
C LYS A 38 1.30 -10.54 9.30
N GLU A 39 2.03 -9.45 9.07
CA GLU A 39 1.79 -8.16 9.72
C GLU A 39 0.39 -7.61 9.38
N PHE A 40 -0.01 -7.66 8.11
CA PHE A 40 -1.35 -7.25 7.70
C PHE A 40 -2.44 -8.09 8.34
N ARG A 41 -2.26 -9.41 8.44
CA ARG A 41 -3.23 -10.28 9.13
C ARG A 41 -3.40 -9.86 10.60
N GLU A 42 -2.30 -9.60 11.31
CA GLU A 42 -2.35 -9.19 12.71
C GLU A 42 -3.02 -7.82 12.88
N ILE A 43 -2.71 -6.86 12.00
CA ILE A 43 -3.33 -5.52 12.03
C ILE A 43 -4.83 -5.61 11.75
N ILE A 44 -5.22 -6.31 10.68
CA ILE A 44 -6.63 -6.47 10.31
C ILE A 44 -7.40 -7.16 11.44
N SER A 45 -6.85 -8.22 12.05
CA SER A 45 -7.50 -8.87 13.19
C SER A 45 -7.69 -7.94 14.39
N LYS A 46 -6.70 -7.09 14.71
CA LYS A 46 -6.81 -6.10 15.78
C LYS A 46 -7.87 -5.04 15.47
N GLU A 47 -7.89 -4.52 14.25
CA GLU A 47 -8.86 -3.51 13.81
C GLU A 47 -10.28 -4.04 13.76
N ILE A 48 -10.47 -5.30 13.35
CA ILE A 48 -11.78 -5.96 13.41
C ILE A 48 -12.24 -6.08 14.87
N ALA A 49 -11.40 -6.60 15.77
CA ALA A 49 -11.76 -6.75 17.19
C ALA A 49 -12.07 -5.39 17.85
N ALA A 50 -11.29 -4.36 17.57
CA ALA A 50 -11.55 -3.01 18.06
C ALA A 50 -12.85 -2.43 17.49
N SER A 51 -13.18 -2.73 16.24
CA SER A 51 -14.43 -2.29 15.61
C SER A 51 -15.65 -3.03 16.17
N GLU A 52 -15.56 -4.35 16.36
CA GLU A 52 -16.60 -5.16 17.00
C GLU A 52 -16.88 -4.69 18.42
N GLN A 53 -15.82 -4.36 19.18
CA GLN A 53 -15.96 -3.82 20.53
C GLN A 53 -16.69 -2.46 20.52
N ARG A 54 -16.30 -1.53 19.64
CA ARG A 54 -16.98 -0.23 19.51
C ARG A 54 -18.45 -0.37 19.12
N ILE A 55 -18.78 -1.30 18.21
CA ILE A 55 -20.17 -1.59 17.82
C ILE A 55 -20.94 -2.11 19.04
N LYS A 56 -20.37 -3.06 19.78
CA LYS A 56 -21.01 -3.62 20.98
C LYS A 56 -21.26 -2.55 22.05
N GLU A 57 -20.28 -1.69 22.30
CA GLU A 57 -20.41 -0.58 23.25
C GLU A 57 -21.45 0.46 22.79
N GLY A 58 -21.51 0.77 21.50
CA GLY A 58 -22.52 1.67 20.93
C GLY A 58 -23.93 1.08 20.81
N MET A 59 -24.09 -0.25 20.89
CA MET A 59 -25.40 -0.91 20.97
C MET A 59 -25.92 -1.05 22.41
N LEU A 60 -25.05 -0.91 23.41
CA LEU A 60 -25.39 -0.98 24.83
C LEU A 60 -25.74 0.38 25.44
N SER A 61 -25.51 1.49 24.71
CA SER A 61 -25.93 2.86 25.03
C SER A 61 -27.32 3.17 24.48
#